data_AF-A0A0B1S0W3-F1
#
_entry.id   AF-A0A0B1S0W3-F1
#
_cell.length_a   1.000
_cell.length_b   1.000
_cell.length_c   1.000
_cell.angle_alpha   90.00
_cell.angle_beta   90.00
_cell.angle_gamma   90.00
#
_symmetry.space_group_name_H-M   'P 1'
#
loop_
_entity.id
_entity.type
_entity.pdbx_description
1 polymer ?
#
loop_
_entity_poly.entity_id
_entity_poly.type
_entity_poly.pdbx_seq_one_letter_code
_entity_poly.pdbx_strand_id
1 'polypeptide(L)' 'MSGTLMICGISEDLKKNLRSFRFSNSTSTNVLVLKIDRETQQMILEESME' A
#
# COMPACT_ATOMS: atom_id res chain seq x y z
N MET A 1 15.43 -18.50 9.13
CA MET A 1 15.31 -17.20 9.83
C MET A 1 14.04 -17.22 10.66
N SER A 2 14.14 -17.30 11.99
CA SER A 2 12.98 -17.09 12.88
C SER A 2 12.77 -15.59 13.03
N GLY A 3 12.11 -14.96 12.06
CA GLY A 3 11.77 -13.54 12.13
C GLY A 3 10.57 -13.32 13.04
N THR A 4 10.70 -12.43 14.02
CA THR A 4 9.58 -11.95 14.81
C THR A 4 8.52 -11.38 13.86
N LEU A 5 7.32 -11.96 13.86
CA LEU A 5 6.17 -11.46 13.12
C LEU A 5 5.78 -10.10 13.70
N MET A 6 5.93 -9.05 12.90
CA MET A 6 5.58 -7.67 13.27
C MET A 6 4.57 -7.13 12.27
N ILE A 7 3.54 -6.47 12.79
CA ILE A 7 2.50 -5.82 12.00
C ILE A 7 3.01 -4.45 11.59
N CYS A 8 2.89 -4.08 10.31
CA CYS A 8 3.27 -2.76 9.82
C CYS A 8 2.14 -1.72 10.02
N GLY A 9 2.53 -0.46 10.24
CA GLY A 9 1.61 0.66 10.21
C GLY A 9 1.15 1.01 8.79
N ILE A 10 -0.02 1.64 8.68
CA ILE A 10 -0.54 2.20 7.43
C ILE A 10 -0.83 3.68 7.68
N SER A 11 -0.12 4.56 6.99
CA SER A 11 -0.31 6.01 7.13
C SER A 11 -1.69 6.45 6.63
N GLU A 12 -2.19 7.57 7.15
CA GLU A 12 -3.48 8.12 6.73
C GLU A 12 -3.49 8.49 5.24
N ASP A 13 -2.36 8.92 4.69
CA ASP A 13 -2.24 9.25 3.27
C ASP A 13 -2.30 8.00 2.40
N LEU A 14 -1.67 6.89 2.83
CA LEU A 14 -1.82 5.61 2.13
C LEU A 14 -3.26 5.10 2.22
N LYS A 15 -3.93 5.23 3.37
CA LYS A 15 -5.36 4.86 3.50
C LYS A 15 -6.26 5.65 2.53
N LYS A 16 -6.00 6.95 2.36
CA LYS A 16 -6.72 7.78 1.38
C LYS A 16 -6.49 7.27 -0.03
N ASN A 17 -5.24 6.99 -0.41
CA ASN A 17 -4.91 6.48 -1.75
C ASN A 17 -5.58 5.12 -2.03
N LEU A 18 -5.55 4.20 -1.06
CA LEU A 18 -6.22 2.89 -1.18
C LEU A 18 -7.74 3.05 -1.34
N ARG A 19 -8.34 3.99 -0.59
CA ARG A 19 -9.78 4.30 -0.71
C ARG A 19 -10.08 4.86 -2.10
N SER A 20 -9.32 5.86 -2.55
CA SER A 20 -9.51 6.45 -3.88
C SER A 20 -9.33 5.43 -5.00
N PHE A 21 -8.35 4.53 -4.90
CA PHE A 21 -8.14 3.46 -5.88
C PHE A 21 -9.30 2.48 -5.92
N ARG A 22 -9.83 2.05 -4.76
CA ARG A 22 -10.95 1.09 -4.69
C ARG A 22 -12.24 1.65 -5.28
N PHE A 23 -12.46 2.95 -5.09
CA PHE A 23 -13.67 3.65 -5.53
C PHE A 23 -13.43 4.47 -6.81
N SER A 24 -12.33 4.24 -7.54
CA SER A 24 -12.12 4.89 -8.82
C SER A 24 -13.12 4.33 -9.84
N ASN A 25 -13.63 5.19 -10.71
CA ASN A 25 -14.55 4.83 -11.78
C ASN A 25 -13.80 4.44 -13.07
N SER A 26 -12.57 3.91 -12.95
CA SER A 26 -11.83 3.47 -14.13
C SER A 26 -12.50 2.27 -14.77
N THR A 27 -12.46 2.22 -16.10
CA THR A 27 -12.88 1.09 -16.91
C THR A 27 -11.71 0.18 -17.31
N SER A 28 -10.48 0.58 -17.03
CA SER A 28 -9.26 -0.20 -17.25
C SER A 28 -8.82 -0.98 -16.00
N THR A 29 -7.88 -1.90 -16.19
CA THR A 29 -7.29 -2.65 -15.08
C THR A 29 -6.18 -1.82 -14.46
N ASN A 30 -6.46 -1.27 -13.28
CA ASN A 30 -5.47 -0.52 -12.52
C ASN A 30 -4.69 -1.44 -11.57
N VAL A 31 -3.44 -1.07 -11.27
CA VAL A 31 -2.55 -1.81 -10.38
C VAL A 31 -1.95 -0.86 -9.32
N LEU A 32 -1.88 -1.33 -8.07
CA LEU A 32 -1.14 -0.70 -6.98
C LEU A 32 -0.16 -1.72 -6.41
N VAL A 33 1.14 -1.37 -6.40
CA VAL A 33 2.20 -2.15 -5.78
C VAL A 33 2.55 -1.53 -4.43
N LEU A 34 2.41 -2.32 -3.36
CA LEU A 34 2.69 -1.90 -1.99
C LEU A 34 3.88 -2.66 -1.44
N LYS A 35 4.66 -1.97 -0.61
CA LYS A 35 5.84 -2.52 0.06
C LYS A 35 5.78 -2.25 1.55
N ILE A 36 6.33 -3.16 2.35
CA ILE A 36 6.59 -2.92 3.76
C ILE A 36 8.04 -2.44 3.88
N ASP A 37 8.21 -1.19 4.30
CA ASP A 37 9.50 -0.69 4.73
C ASP A 37 9.82 -1.28 6.10
N ARG A 38 10.93 -2.02 6.18
CA ARG A 38 11.36 -2.70 7.41
C ARG A 38 12.03 -1.76 8.40
N GLU A 39 12.56 -0.63 7.96
CA GLU A 39 13.21 0.35 8.84
C GLU A 39 12.16 1.14 9.62
N THR A 40 11.13 1.62 8.92
CA THR A 40 10.05 2.40 9.52
C THR A 40 8.86 1.56 10.01
N GLN A 41 8.84 0.27 9.64
CA GLN A 41 7.70 -0.63 9.83
C GLN A 41 6.38 -0.08 9.27
N GLN A 42 6.44 0.68 8.19
CA GLN A 42 5.27 1.23 7.52
C GLN A 42 5.05 0.55 6.17
N MET A 43 3.77 0.38 5.81
CA MET A 43 3.39 0.08 4.43
C MET A 43 3.47 1.37 3.60
N ILE A 44 4.11 1.28 2.46
CA ILE A 44 4.33 2.39 1.52
C ILE A 44 3.86 2.00 0.11
N LEU A 45 3.50 3.02 -0.66
CA LEU A 45 3.22 2.88 -2.09
C LEU A 45 4.54 2.82 -2.86
N GLU A 46 4.76 1.75 -3.62
CA GLU A 46 5.94 1.60 -4.47
C GLU A 46 5.63 2.00 -5.92
N GLU A 47 4.50 1.56 -6.47
CA GLU A 47 4.12 1.84 -7.86
C GLU A 47 2.60 1.89 -8.05
N SER A 48 2.14 2.66 -9.03
CA SER A 48 0.74 2.73 -9.47
C SER A 48 0.66 2.74 -11.00
N MET A 49 -0.26 1.96 -11.58
CA MET A 49 -0.47 1.83 -13.02
C MET A 49 -1.97 1.85 -13.36
N GLU A 50 -2.34 2.33 -14.55
CA GLU A 50 -3.71 2.44 -15.08
C GLU A 50 -3.88 1.72 -16.42
#